data_AF-A0AAJ1GF85-F1
#
_entry.id   AF-A0AAJ1GF85-F1
#
_cell.length_a   1.000
_cell.length_b   1.000
_cell.length_c   1.000
_cell.angle_alpha   90.00
_cell.angle_beta   90.00
_cell.angle_gamma   90.00
#
_symmetry.space_group_name_H-M   'P 1'
#
loop_
_entity.id
_entity.type
_entity.pdbx_description
1 polymer ?
#
loop_
_entity_poly.entity_id
_entity_poly.type
_entity_poly.pdbx_seq_one_letter_code
_entity_poly.pdbx_strand_id
1 'polypeptide(L)'
;EKIQVWIGQWGSRDLGNQLVTHNYLKSIWFRKDNVEKYRDVPNRYKSGDVVYIDGNDTAVYVNGMKRMEDEIRGSKHFLVPPGETEIQFSYSAFSSPPPTIKAKIREAYL
;
A
#
# COMPACT_ATOMS: atom_id res chain seq x y z
N GLU A 1 12.34 -15.80 13.10
CA GLU A 1 12.53 -14.50 13.79
C GLU A 1 11.52 -14.36 14.90
N LYS A 2 11.89 -13.66 15.98
CA LYS A 2 10.98 -13.40 17.10
C LYS A 2 10.53 -11.95 17.03
N ILE A 3 9.22 -11.74 16.88
CA ILE A 3 8.60 -10.43 17.02
C ILE A 3 8.02 -10.37 18.43
N GLN A 4 8.47 -9.40 19.23
CA GLN A 4 7.98 -9.21 20.60
C GLN A 4 7.49 -7.77 20.74
N VAL A 5 6.21 -7.64 21.09
CA VAL A 5 5.62 -6.37 21.52
C VAL A 5 5.47 -6.44 23.03
N TRP A 6 6.02 -5.45 23.73
CA TRP A 6 5.86 -5.33 25.17
C TRP A 6 5.20 -4.01 25.50
N ILE A 7 4.14 -4.09 26.29
CA ILE A 7 3.37 -2.96 26.77
C ILE A 7 3.30 -3.15 28.28
N GLY A 8 4.09 -2.36 29.02
CA GLY A 8 4.17 -2.48 30.45
C GLY A 8 4.99 -1.35 31.07
N GLN A 9 5.13 -1.39 32.40
CA GLN A 9 5.95 -0.45 33.15
C GLN A 9 7.37 -0.99 33.28
N TRP A 10 8.36 -0.12 33.06
CA TRP A 10 9.77 -0.42 33.29
C TRP A 10 10.20 0.13 34.66
N GLY A 11 10.75 -0.72 35.52
CA GLY A 11 11.24 -0.35 36.86
C GLY A 11 10.15 -0.28 37.96
N SER A 12 10.58 0.12 39.16
CA SER A 12 9.71 0.27 40.34
C SER A 12 9.15 1.70 40.42
N ARG A 13 7.91 1.91 39.99
CA ARG A 13 7.09 3.09 40.33
C ARG A 13 5.94 2.65 41.23
N ASP A 14 5.69 3.42 42.29
CA ASP A 14 4.54 3.27 43.19
C ASP A 14 3.24 3.55 42.42
N LEU A 15 2.50 2.49 42.07
CA LEU A 15 1.29 2.54 41.26
C LEU A 15 0.00 2.69 42.09
N GLY A 16 0.10 3.10 43.36
CA GLY A 16 -1.04 3.15 44.29
C GLY A 16 -2.26 3.93 43.78
N ASN A 17 -2.08 4.83 42.79
CA ASN A 17 -3.20 5.57 42.17
C ASN A 17 -2.96 5.99 40.69
N GLN A 18 -2.06 5.34 39.96
CA GLN A 18 -1.66 5.74 38.59
C GLN A 18 -1.89 4.64 37.56
N LEU A 19 -3.09 4.10 37.52
CA LEU A 19 -3.47 3.08 36.53
C LEU A 19 -3.72 3.73 35.17
N VAL A 20 -3.08 3.19 34.13
CA VAL A 20 -3.41 3.54 32.75
C VAL A 20 -4.81 3.00 32.45
N THR A 21 -5.77 3.87 32.20
CA THR A 21 -7.16 3.47 31.92
C THR A 21 -7.31 2.83 30.53
N HIS A 22 -6.37 3.10 29.63
CA HIS A 22 -6.42 2.71 28.23
C HIS A 22 -5.00 2.40 27.72
N ASN A 23 -4.71 1.13 27.45
CA ASN A 23 -3.47 0.73 26.78
C ASN A 23 -3.75 -0.40 25.78
N TYR A 24 -3.84 -0.05 24.50
CA TYR A 24 -4.18 -0.99 23.45
C TYR A 24 -3.38 -0.73 22.18
N LEU A 25 -2.98 -1.83 21.57
CA LEU A 25 -2.46 -1.88 20.21
C LEU A 25 -3.63 -2.21 19.28
N LYS A 26 -4.14 -1.22 18.54
CA LYS A 26 -5.31 -1.42 17.66
C LYS A 26 -5.02 -2.32 16.46
N SER A 27 -3.83 -2.23 15.89
CA SER A 27 -3.37 -3.09 14.81
C SER A 27 -1.86 -3.07 14.71
N ILE A 28 -1.26 -4.22 14.45
CA ILE A 28 0.15 -4.34 14.08
C ILE A 28 0.26 -5.34 12.95
N TRP A 29 1.17 -5.07 12.02
CA TRP A 29 1.45 -5.95 10.90
C TRP A 29 2.94 -6.00 10.66
N PHE A 30 3.42 -7.19 10.32
CA PHE A 30 4.80 -7.44 10.00
C PHE A 30 4.87 -8.11 8.64
N ARG A 31 5.85 -7.68 7.84
CA ARG A 31 6.22 -8.32 6.58
C ARG A 31 7.69 -8.63 6.63
N LYS A 32 8.02 -9.88 6.36
CA LYS A 32 9.40 -10.32 6.19
C LYS A 32 9.73 -10.28 4.71
N ASP A 33 10.42 -9.23 4.29
CA ASP A 33 10.80 -9.02 2.89
C ASP A 33 12.04 -9.83 2.47
N ASN A 34 12.70 -10.54 3.40
CA ASN A 34 13.91 -11.36 3.16
C ASN A 34 15.04 -10.64 2.40
N VAL A 35 15.14 -9.32 2.57
CA VAL A 35 16.20 -8.46 2.01
C VAL A 35 17.07 -7.90 3.13
N GLU A 36 18.36 -7.67 2.84
CA GLU A 36 19.32 -7.12 3.82
C GLU A 36 19.01 -5.70 4.26
N LYS A 37 18.37 -4.90 3.39
CA LYS A 37 17.97 -3.51 3.64
C LYS A 37 16.63 -3.25 2.98
N TYR A 38 16.00 -2.10 3.23
CA TYR A 38 14.79 -1.64 2.53
C TYR A 38 15.09 -1.25 1.07
N ARG A 39 15.74 -2.15 0.35
CA ARG A 39 16.20 -2.08 -1.03
C ARG A 39 15.87 -3.43 -1.66
N ASP A 40 15.42 -3.42 -2.90
CA ASP A 40 15.08 -4.65 -3.66
C ASP A 40 13.95 -5.47 -3.04
N VAL A 41 13.02 -4.83 -2.30
CA VAL A 41 11.81 -5.47 -1.78
C VAL A 41 11.01 -6.07 -2.96
N PRO A 42 10.87 -7.41 -3.07
CA PRO A 42 10.35 -8.07 -4.27
C PRO A 42 8.91 -7.69 -4.63
N ASN A 43 8.13 -7.30 -3.61
CA ASN A 43 6.79 -6.80 -3.78
C ASN A 43 6.49 -5.66 -2.80
N ARG A 44 6.31 -4.44 -3.34
CA ARG A 44 5.98 -3.26 -2.54
C ARG A 44 4.62 -3.39 -1.85
N TYR A 45 3.65 -4.03 -2.52
CA TYR A 45 2.27 -4.17 -2.07
C TYR A 45 2.02 -5.56 -1.49
N LYS A 46 1.12 -5.68 -0.51
CA LYS A 46 0.71 -6.98 0.04
C LYS A 46 -0.54 -7.51 -0.66
N SER A 47 -0.81 -8.80 -0.44
CA SER A 47 -2.11 -9.38 -0.83
C SER A 47 -3.26 -8.59 -0.19
N GLY A 48 -4.26 -8.25 -1.00
CA GLY A 48 -5.41 -7.44 -0.61
C GLY A 48 -5.20 -5.93 -0.71
N ASP A 49 -3.98 -5.43 -0.99
CA ASP A 49 -3.81 -4.02 -1.33
C ASP A 49 -4.47 -3.71 -2.68
N VAL A 50 -5.12 -2.56 -2.75
CA VAL A 50 -5.71 -2.03 -3.99
C VAL A 50 -4.90 -0.83 -4.44
N VAL A 51 -4.22 -0.99 -5.57
CA VAL A 51 -3.50 0.08 -6.25
C VAL A 51 -4.32 0.49 -7.46
N TYR A 52 -4.63 1.78 -7.57
CA TYR A 52 -5.38 2.31 -8.70
C TYR A 52 -4.92 3.71 -9.09
N ILE A 53 -5.18 4.07 -10.33
CA ILE A 53 -4.99 5.43 -10.85
C ILE A 53 -6.37 6.03 -11.01
N ASP A 54 -6.58 7.20 -10.42
CA ASP A 54 -7.77 8.00 -10.71
C ASP A 54 -7.46 8.93 -11.88
N GLY A 55 -8.21 8.77 -12.98
CA GLY A 55 -8.06 9.59 -14.18
C GLY A 55 -8.50 11.05 -13.99
N ASN A 56 -9.36 11.34 -13.01
CA ASN A 56 -9.77 12.70 -12.67
C ASN A 56 -8.69 13.44 -11.88
N ASP A 57 -8.09 12.75 -10.91
CA ASP A 57 -7.07 13.33 -10.03
C ASP A 57 -5.65 13.20 -10.59
N THR A 58 -5.48 12.41 -11.66
CA THR A 58 -4.18 12.09 -12.27
C THR A 58 -3.16 11.68 -11.21
N ALA A 59 -3.54 10.72 -10.38
CA ALA A 59 -2.76 10.32 -9.21
C ALA A 59 -2.89 8.82 -8.94
N VAL A 60 -1.80 8.25 -8.42
CA VAL A 60 -1.76 6.89 -7.90
C VAL A 60 -2.29 6.88 -6.46
N TYR A 61 -3.13 5.90 -6.18
CA TYR A 61 -3.67 5.62 -4.86
C TYR A 61 -3.35 4.20 -4.43
N VAL A 62 -3.08 4.01 -3.14
CA VAL A 62 -2.90 2.71 -2.49
C VAL A 62 -3.83 2.66 -1.30
N ASN A 63 -4.79 1.74 -1.33
CA ASN A 63 -5.83 1.60 -0.30
C ASN A 63 -6.55 2.92 0.02
N GLY A 64 -6.85 3.72 -1.01
CA GLY A 64 -7.54 5.02 -0.89
C GLY A 64 -6.66 6.18 -0.44
N MET A 65 -5.37 5.95 -0.14
CA MET A 65 -4.42 7.03 0.16
C MET A 65 -3.61 7.41 -1.08
N LYS A 66 -3.51 8.71 -1.35
CA LYS A 66 -2.69 9.23 -2.46
C LYS A 66 -1.21 8.88 -2.22
N ARG A 67 -0.54 8.32 -3.23
CA ARG A 67 0.86 7.86 -3.19
C ARG A 67 1.63 8.31 -4.43
N MET A 68 1.88 9.61 -4.53
CA MET A 68 2.65 10.20 -5.65
C MET A 68 4.08 9.63 -5.75
N GLU A 69 4.67 9.19 -4.63
CA GLU A 69 6.01 8.58 -4.58
C GLU A 69 6.08 7.18 -5.22
N ASP A 70 4.92 6.54 -5.42
CA ASP A 70 4.83 5.24 -6.09
C ASP A 70 4.79 5.38 -7.62
N GLU A 71 4.62 6.60 -8.12
CA GLU A 71 4.65 6.90 -9.54
C GLU A 71 6.10 7.04 -10.04
N ILE A 72 6.40 6.38 -11.17
CA ILE A 72 7.71 6.49 -11.80
C ILE A 72 7.87 7.91 -12.36
N ARG A 73 8.98 8.57 -12.01
CA ARG A 73 9.30 9.90 -12.53
C ARG A 73 9.33 9.87 -14.07
N GLY A 74 8.46 10.68 -14.69
CA GLY A 74 8.31 10.76 -16.15
C GLY A 74 7.11 10.00 -16.71
N SER A 75 6.34 9.30 -15.87
CA SER A 75 5.01 8.80 -16.22
C SER A 75 4.11 9.90 -16.76
N LYS A 76 3.27 9.55 -17.73
CA LYS A 76 2.29 10.45 -18.35
C LYS A 76 0.91 9.86 -18.23
N HIS A 77 0.00 10.59 -17.59
CA HIS A 77 -1.42 10.29 -17.67
C HIS A 77 -1.94 10.71 -19.04
N PHE A 78 -2.74 9.83 -19.64
CA PHE A 78 -3.31 10.04 -20.96
C PHE A 78 -4.83 9.89 -20.92
N LEU A 79 -5.50 10.62 -21.80
CA LEU A 79 -6.89 10.35 -22.14
C LEU A 79 -6.91 9.24 -23.17
N VAL A 80 -7.82 8.29 -22.98
CA VAL A 80 -8.03 7.23 -23.97
C VAL A 80 -8.54 7.86 -25.26
N PRO A 81 -7.87 7.67 -26.41
CA PRO A 81 -8.32 8.22 -27.67
C PRO A 81 -9.61 7.53 -28.15
N PRO A 82 -10.40 8.16 -29.03
CA PRO A 82 -11.53 7.50 -29.68
C PRO A 82 -11.10 6.24 -30.45
N GLY A 83 -11.91 5.20 -30.41
CA GLY A 83 -11.65 3.93 -31.08
C GLY A 83 -11.16 2.83 -30.13
N GLU A 84 -10.35 1.92 -30.65
CA GLU A 84 -9.82 0.79 -29.88
C GLU A 84 -8.51 1.16 -29.18
N THR A 85 -8.41 0.81 -27.90
CA THR A 85 -7.19 0.99 -27.10
C THR A 85 -6.84 -0.32 -26.42
N GLU A 86 -5.63 -0.81 -26.67
CA GLU A 86 -5.06 -1.95 -25.94
C GLU A 86 -4.30 -1.45 -24.71
N ILE A 87 -4.57 -2.05 -23.55
CA ILE A 87 -3.88 -1.71 -22.29
C ILE A 87 -3.08 -2.93 -21.84
N GLN A 88 -1.77 -2.76 -21.73
CA GLN A 88 -0.86 -3.78 -21.23
C GLN A 88 -0.48 -3.51 -19.78
N PHE A 89 -0.52 -4.56 -18.96
CA PHE A 89 -0.15 -4.50 -17.56
C PHE A 89 0.99 -5.47 -17.28
N SER A 90 2.02 -4.97 -16.62
CA SER A 90 3.11 -5.78 -16.09
C SER A 90 3.06 -5.81 -14.57
N TYR A 91 3.33 -6.97 -13.98
CA TYR A 91 3.38 -7.14 -12.55
C TYR A 91 4.59 -8.00 -12.15
N SER A 92 4.99 -7.89 -10.89
CA SER A 92 6.14 -8.62 -10.36
C SER A 92 5.91 -10.13 -10.42
N ALA A 93 6.92 -10.90 -10.83
CA ALA A 93 6.88 -12.37 -10.83
C ALA A 93 6.66 -12.97 -9.42
N PHE A 94 6.90 -12.18 -8.37
CA PHE A 94 6.64 -12.55 -6.98
C PHE A 94 5.16 -12.41 -6.58
N SER A 95 4.30 -11.81 -7.43
CA SER A 95 2.85 -11.77 -7.18
C SER A 95 2.24 -13.12 -7.55
N SER A 96 2.04 -13.95 -6.52
CA SER A 96 1.35 -15.23 -6.63
C SER A 96 0.19 -15.28 -5.62
N PRO A 97 -1.08 -15.31 -6.08
CA PRO A 97 -1.50 -15.33 -7.48
C PRO A 97 -1.26 -14.00 -8.22
N PRO A 98 -1.35 -14.00 -9.57
CA PRO A 98 -1.39 -12.78 -10.35
C PRO A 98 -2.44 -11.78 -9.81
N PRO A 99 -2.17 -10.47 -9.89
CA PRO A 99 -3.12 -9.48 -9.42
C PRO A 99 -4.39 -9.48 -10.28
N THR A 100 -5.53 -9.17 -9.67
CA THR A 100 -6.76 -8.90 -10.43
C THR A 100 -6.69 -7.49 -11.01
N ILE A 101 -6.76 -7.39 -12.33
CA ILE A 101 -6.68 -6.12 -13.04
C ILE A 101 -8.07 -5.72 -13.53
N LYS A 102 -8.44 -4.46 -13.32
CA LYS A 102 -9.68 -3.88 -13.80
C LYS A 102 -9.40 -2.49 -14.37
N ALA A 103 -9.91 -2.23 -15.56
CA ALA A 103 -9.89 -0.91 -16.18
C ALA A 103 -11.33 -0.41 -16.35
N LYS A 104 -11.54 0.89 -16.12
CA LYS A 104 -12.82 1.55 -16.38
C LYS A 104 -12.54 2.83 -17.15
N ILE A 105 -13.21 2.98 -18.28
CA ILE A 105 -13.13 4.15 -19.13
C ILE A 105 -14.50 4.81 -19.09
N ARG A 106 -14.54 6.14 -19.06
CA ARG A 106 -15.77 6.92 -19.18
C ARG A 106 -15.66 7.74 -20.45
N GLU A 107 -16.61 7.53 -21.35
CA GLU A 107 -16.72 8.34 -22.56
C GLU A 107 -17.11 9.77 -22.18
N ALA A 108 -16.47 10.73 -22.82
CA ALA A 108 -16.82 12.15 -22.74
C ALA A 108 -17.25 12.60 -24.13
N TYR A 109 -18.42 13.20 -24.21
CA TYR A 109 -19.02 13.74 -25.43
C TYR A 109 -19.05 15.27 -25.32
N LEU A 110 -18.81 15.97 -26.44
CA LEU A 110 -18.97 17.42 -26.57
C LEU A 110 -20.37 17.78 -27.06
#